data_AF-A0A7S6ME42-F1
#
_entry.id   AF-A0A7S6ME42-F1
#
_cell.length_a   1.000
_cell.length_b   1.000
_cell.length_c   1.000
_cell.angle_alpha   90.00
_cell.angle_beta   90.00
_cell.angle_gamma   90.00
#
_symmetry.space_group_name_H-M   'P 1'
#
loop_
_entity.id
_entity.type
_entity.pdbx_description
1 polymer ?
#
loop_
_entity_poly.entity_id
_entity_poly.type
_entity_poly.pdbx_seq_one_letter_code
_entity_poly.pdbx_strand_id
1 'polypeptide(L)'
;MNRILSSGRWSAVVGLGVLCGVLGATETQARLAWVQQDVTEDVLYLTDGRVLRGKILSESRTDVRFEIHDRRTGLKSAMTIFRDQIREIKRGVPVEGAESKPADAGAPAAGSPAAPEQTFDPSIPSIYVVPFKGEMATDIFIDVYRPIIEDIKKHNPTCIVFRLDSDSSEHKLNPNPRAIEDYLNFEEYRRLVHMFKDSFRDTRQVMWIAKSKGVSSIMALAWNEIYMEPNGVLDGLNIVHQVTAAWQDPDVRAKMQAAWAGIAKGFVEHGRHDLNLAHAMMFPNAKLSADFKGRNVVWKLDDTGEVVVDSREDWTPTFLAEDARNLRISQETVEPTGKDNLADLAFILGYREYRKCEGIGESSIETYITKWRDRFAQTEKLMLDIQDYRRWATGDDEVKYLGSELSALEKIIAAMNQYKAIEREWERRGVSKLDLELRIRQIRERIKEINNQNRDRGRGTGGGGGGGRGPGLPGGGG
;
A
#
# COMPACT_ATOMS: atom_id res chain seq x y z
N MET A 1 44.30 6.87 -31.99
CA MET A 1 45.78 6.89 -31.90
C MET A 1 46.18 7.24 -30.48
N ASN A 2 47.15 6.48 -29.96
CA ASN A 2 47.89 6.60 -28.68
C ASN A 2 47.24 6.13 -27.36
N ARG A 3 47.76 4.98 -26.92
CA ARG A 3 47.81 4.38 -25.57
C ARG A 3 48.61 5.27 -24.59
N ILE A 4 48.45 5.07 -23.28
CA ILE A 4 49.46 4.46 -22.38
C ILE A 4 48.88 4.28 -20.95
N LEU A 5 49.27 3.14 -20.37
CA LEU A 5 48.99 2.59 -19.04
C LEU A 5 49.98 3.09 -17.97
N SER A 6 49.57 3.09 -16.69
CA SER A 6 50.39 2.72 -15.51
C SER A 6 49.47 2.63 -14.29
N SER A 7 49.19 1.48 -13.66
CA SER A 7 50.01 0.60 -12.79
C SER A 7 50.58 1.26 -11.53
N GLY A 8 50.10 0.84 -10.35
CA GLY A 8 50.72 1.11 -9.04
C GLY A 8 50.06 0.29 -7.92
N ARG A 9 50.81 -0.66 -7.34
CA ARG A 9 50.41 -1.63 -6.31
C ARG A 9 50.56 -1.08 -4.88
N TRP A 10 49.67 -1.57 -4.00
CA TRP A 10 49.87 -2.10 -2.63
C TRP A 10 50.67 -1.30 -1.57
N SER A 11 50.04 -1.08 -0.42
CA SER A 11 50.62 -1.40 0.90
C SER A 11 49.52 -1.62 1.95
N ALA A 12 49.60 -2.78 2.61
CA ALA A 12 48.84 -3.15 3.80
C ALA A 12 49.52 -2.60 5.06
N VAL A 13 48.74 -2.28 6.09
CA VAL A 13 49.23 -2.15 7.48
C VAL A 13 48.44 -3.11 8.35
N VAL A 14 49.21 -4.00 8.97
CA VAL A 14 48.86 -4.96 10.02
C VAL A 14 49.16 -4.29 11.38
N GLY A 15 48.37 -4.60 12.40
CA GLY A 15 48.74 -4.39 13.80
C GLY A 15 47.57 -4.62 14.75
N LEU A 16 47.43 -5.86 15.25
CA LEU A 16 47.53 -6.28 16.67
C LEU A 16 46.43 -5.68 17.58
N GLY A 17 45.55 -6.44 18.21
CA GLY A 17 45.78 -7.62 19.06
C GLY A 17 45.13 -7.29 20.42
N VAL A 18 44.27 -8.16 20.99
CA VAL A 18 44.55 -8.93 22.21
C VAL A 18 43.54 -10.09 22.31
N LEU A 19 44.09 -11.27 22.59
CA LEU A 19 43.46 -12.55 22.94
C LEU A 19 43.02 -12.61 24.41
N CYS A 20 42.02 -13.45 24.69
CA CYS A 20 41.88 -14.45 25.78
C CYS A 20 40.37 -14.70 26.01
N GLY A 21 39.81 -15.89 26.17
CA GLY A 21 40.31 -17.26 26.32
C GLY A 21 39.08 -18.15 26.56
N VAL A 22 39.17 -19.41 26.14
CA VAL A 22 38.10 -20.44 26.03
C VAL A 22 37.91 -21.20 27.36
N LEU A 23 36.71 -21.82 27.52
CA LEU A 23 36.34 -23.06 28.26
C LEU A 23 35.10 -22.79 29.13
N GLY A 24 34.04 -23.61 29.22
CA GLY A 24 33.69 -24.94 28.72
C GLY A 24 32.26 -25.25 29.20
N ALA A 25 31.57 -26.19 28.56
CA ALA A 25 30.14 -26.51 28.75
C ALA A 25 29.86 -27.32 30.04
N THR A 26 28.64 -27.18 30.59
CA THR A 26 27.75 -28.29 31.05
C THR A 26 26.32 -27.77 31.33
N GLU A 27 25.32 -28.46 30.79
CA GLU A 27 23.91 -28.40 31.23
C GLU A 27 23.74 -29.06 32.61
N THR A 28 22.86 -28.53 33.48
CA THR A 28 21.74 -29.24 34.15
C THR A 28 21.04 -28.30 35.17
N GLN A 29 19.72 -28.41 35.21
CA GLN A 29 18.68 -27.68 35.97
C GLN A 29 18.94 -27.48 37.48
N ALA A 30 18.49 -26.33 38.04
CA ALA A 30 17.36 -26.26 39.00
C ALA A 30 17.27 -24.93 39.77
N ARG A 31 16.01 -24.57 40.11
CA ARG A 31 15.51 -23.58 41.09
C ARG A 31 15.30 -22.13 40.63
N LEU A 32 14.07 -21.94 40.13
CA LEU A 32 13.27 -20.72 40.21
C LEU A 32 13.23 -20.18 41.66
N ALA A 33 13.80 -19.00 41.86
CA ALA A 33 13.39 -18.07 42.90
C ALA A 33 12.70 -16.90 42.18
N TRP A 34 11.38 -16.78 42.37
CA TRP A 34 10.62 -15.63 41.88
C TRP A 34 10.98 -14.43 42.76
N VAL A 35 11.82 -13.53 42.23
CA VAL A 35 11.88 -12.16 42.72
C VAL A 35 10.66 -11.45 42.13
N GLN A 36 9.72 -11.11 42.99
CA GLN A 36 8.58 -10.25 42.67
C GLN A 36 9.16 -8.86 42.35
N GLN A 37 9.39 -8.56 41.07
CA GLN A 37 9.80 -7.24 40.64
C GLN A 37 8.60 -6.30 40.77
N ASP A 38 8.69 -5.32 41.67
CA ASP A 38 7.82 -4.15 41.66
C ASP A 38 7.94 -3.50 40.28
N VAL A 39 6.89 -3.65 39.46
CA VAL A 39 6.84 -3.02 38.14
C VAL A 39 6.61 -1.53 38.39
N THR A 40 7.67 -0.76 38.19
CA THR A 40 7.64 0.69 38.25
C THR A 40 7.71 1.25 36.83
N GLU A 41 6.97 2.34 36.56
CA GLU A 41 6.94 3.01 35.26
C GLU A 41 7.32 4.49 35.38
N ASP A 42 7.89 5.04 34.33
CA ASP A 42 8.13 6.47 34.20
C ASP A 42 6.87 7.15 33.61
N VAL A 43 6.57 8.35 34.10
CA VAL A 43 5.43 9.17 33.69
C VAL A 43 5.91 10.54 33.22
N LEU A 44 5.64 10.87 31.96
CA LEU A 44 5.91 12.19 31.38
C LEU A 44 4.62 13.00 31.33
N TYR A 45 4.64 14.18 31.95
CA TYR A 45 3.60 15.19 31.79
C TYR A 45 4.07 16.18 30.72
N LEU A 46 3.33 16.27 29.62
CA LEU A 46 3.65 17.17 28.51
C LEU A 46 3.03 18.56 28.72
N THR A 47 3.60 19.57 28.07
CA THR A 47 3.13 20.97 28.16
C THR A 47 1.73 21.17 27.56
N ASP A 48 1.33 20.30 26.64
CA ASP A 48 -0.02 20.27 26.04
C ASP A 48 -1.07 19.54 26.91
N GLY A 49 -0.70 19.09 28.11
CA GLY A 49 -1.59 18.43 29.05
C GLY A 49 -1.68 16.91 28.87
N ARG A 50 -1.03 16.30 27.87
CA ARG A 50 -0.95 14.83 27.74
C ARG A 50 -0.07 14.22 28.83
N VAL A 51 -0.41 13.00 29.24
CA VAL A 51 0.38 12.20 30.19
C VAL A 51 0.77 10.89 29.51
N LEU A 52 2.06 10.63 29.40
CA LEU A 52 2.60 9.40 28.82
C LEU A 52 3.16 8.51 29.92
N ARG A 53 2.82 7.22 29.88
CA ARG A 53 3.27 6.20 30.83
C ARG A 53 4.09 5.15 30.09
N GLY A 54 5.23 4.77 30.65
CA GLY A 54 6.17 3.95 29.92
C GLY A 54 7.54 3.90 30.57
N LYS A 55 8.59 3.75 29.75
CA LYS A 55 9.97 3.71 30.22
C LYS A 55 10.84 4.69 29.45
N ILE A 56 11.63 5.49 30.16
CA ILE A 56 12.65 6.31 29.53
C ILE A 56 13.79 5.40 29.06
N LEU A 57 14.02 5.36 27.75
CA LEU A 57 15.09 4.56 27.14
C LEU A 57 16.43 5.32 27.15
N SER A 58 16.39 6.63 26.87
CA SER A 58 17.56 7.50 26.93
C SER A 58 17.14 8.95 27.08
N GLU A 59 17.99 9.76 27.69
CA GLU A 59 17.76 11.19 27.90
C GLU A 59 19.00 11.99 27.50
N SER A 60 18.80 13.00 26.67
CA SER A 60 19.80 13.97 26.25
C SER A 60 19.44 15.35 26.82
N ARG A 61 20.27 16.37 26.53
CA ARG A 61 19.94 17.76 26.89
C ARG A 61 18.75 18.32 26.10
N THR A 62 18.46 17.76 24.94
CA THR A 62 17.47 18.28 23.98
C THR A 62 16.23 17.39 23.88
N ASP A 63 16.34 16.11 24.19
CA ASP A 63 15.29 15.13 23.93
C ASP A 63 15.32 13.93 24.89
N VAL A 64 14.16 13.29 25.01
CA VAL A 64 13.94 12.06 25.78
C VAL A 64 13.37 11.02 24.81
N ARG A 65 14.06 9.88 24.66
CA ARG A 65 13.47 8.69 24.02
C ARG A 65 12.65 7.93 25.04
N PHE A 66 11.38 7.78 24.75
CA PHE A 66 10.39 7.21 25.65
C PHE A 66 9.67 6.04 24.98
N GLU A 67 9.63 4.89 25.65
CA GLU A 67 8.86 3.72 25.23
C GLU A 67 7.51 3.74 25.93
N ILE A 68 6.44 4.05 25.18
CA ILE A 68 5.07 4.00 25.68
C ILE A 68 4.61 2.55 25.76
N HIS A 69 4.03 2.17 26.90
CA HIS A 69 3.36 0.89 27.07
C HIS A 69 1.86 1.12 27.09
N ASP A 70 1.17 0.73 26.02
CA ASP A 70 -0.30 0.77 25.99
C ASP A 70 -0.85 -0.46 26.72
N ARG A 71 -1.37 -0.26 27.93
CA ARG A 71 -1.91 -1.35 28.76
C ARG A 71 -3.17 -2.00 28.19
N ARG A 72 -3.90 -1.32 27.29
CA ARG A 72 -5.11 -1.88 26.67
C ARG A 72 -4.78 -2.86 25.56
N THR A 73 -3.68 -2.63 24.84
CA THR A 73 -3.29 -3.41 23.65
C THR A 73 -2.04 -4.25 23.86
N GLY A 74 -1.27 -4.01 24.94
CA GLY A 74 0.02 -4.65 25.20
C GLY A 74 1.14 -4.19 24.27
N LEU A 75 0.88 -3.19 23.42
CA LEU A 75 1.85 -2.68 22.44
C LEU A 75 2.87 -1.76 23.11
N LYS A 76 4.13 -1.92 22.68
CA LYS A 76 5.24 -1.05 23.05
C LYS A 76 5.66 -0.25 21.82
N SER A 77 5.71 1.07 21.96
CA SER A 77 6.13 1.96 20.88
C SER A 77 7.10 3.00 21.41
N ALA A 78 8.24 3.17 20.73
CA ALA A 78 9.25 4.14 21.10
C ALA A 78 9.07 5.44 20.32
N MET A 79 9.15 6.57 21.01
CA MET A 79 9.14 7.90 20.41
C MET A 79 10.16 8.83 21.05
N THR A 80 10.61 9.82 20.30
CA THR A 80 11.47 10.89 20.80
C THR A 80 10.61 12.12 21.12
N ILE A 81 10.74 12.66 22.32
CA ILE A 81 10.02 13.84 22.78
C ILE A 81 11.05 14.91 23.14
N PHE A 82 10.87 16.13 22.62
CA PHE A 82 11.79 17.22 22.91
C PHE A 82 11.58 17.77 24.32
N ARG A 83 12.65 18.21 24.98
CA ARG A 83 12.63 18.67 26.37
C ARG A 83 11.70 19.88 26.61
N ASP A 84 11.50 20.71 25.60
CA ASP A 84 10.58 21.86 25.61
C ASP A 84 9.09 21.46 25.62
N GLN A 85 8.78 20.24 25.20
CA GLN A 85 7.44 19.66 25.23
C GLN A 85 7.13 18.97 26.57
N ILE A 86 8.12 18.77 27.44
CA ILE A 86 7.98 18.06 28.71
C ILE A 86 7.86 19.06 29.85
N ARG A 87 6.72 19.04 30.53
CA ARG A 87 6.47 19.84 31.73
C ARG A 87 7.08 19.22 32.98
N GLU A 88 6.90 17.91 33.17
CA GLU A 88 7.36 17.20 34.37
C GLU A 88 7.66 15.73 34.06
N ILE A 89 8.68 15.16 34.71
CA ILE A 89 9.05 13.74 34.62
C ILE A 89 8.97 13.14 36.01
N LYS A 90 8.12 12.12 36.21
CA LYS A 90 8.09 11.31 37.42
C LYS A 90 8.64 9.92 37.11
N ARG A 91 9.71 9.51 37.79
CA ARG A 91 10.34 8.21 37.56
C ARG A 91 9.89 7.18 38.58
N GLY A 92 9.84 5.94 38.15
CA GLY A 92 9.64 4.81 39.04
C GLY A 92 8.30 4.86 39.80
N VAL A 93 7.24 5.34 39.16
CA VAL A 93 5.91 5.38 39.73
C VAL A 93 5.40 3.94 39.87
N PRO A 94 4.99 3.48 41.06
CA PRO A 94 4.45 2.14 41.26
C PRO A 94 3.20 1.94 40.41
N VAL A 95 3.13 0.82 39.69
CA VAL A 95 1.97 0.47 38.87
C VAL A 95 0.86 -0.07 39.78
N GLU A 96 -0.14 0.76 40.10
CA GLU A 96 -1.37 0.28 40.74
C GLU A 96 -2.12 -0.68 39.78
N GLY A 97 -2.39 -1.90 40.24
CA GLY A 97 -3.22 -2.90 39.55
C GLY A 97 -2.57 -4.25 39.22
N ALA A 98 -1.35 -4.56 39.67
CA ALA A 98 -0.72 -5.86 39.44
C ALA A 98 -1.06 -6.88 40.55
N GLU A 99 -2.33 -7.31 40.63
CA GLU A 99 -2.69 -8.55 41.35
C GLU A 99 -2.84 -9.71 40.36
N SER A 100 -1.87 -10.62 40.37
CA SER A 100 -1.91 -11.88 39.63
C SER A 100 -2.75 -12.92 40.38
N LYS A 101 -3.81 -13.44 39.75
CA LYS A 101 -4.54 -14.63 40.25
C LYS A 101 -4.17 -15.87 39.40
N PRO A 102 -3.94 -17.06 39.99
CA PRO A 102 -3.44 -18.23 39.27
C PRO A 102 -4.54 -18.90 38.43
N ALA A 103 -4.11 -19.62 37.39
CA ALA A 103 -4.96 -20.39 36.48
C ALA A 103 -5.65 -21.57 37.21
N ASP A 104 -6.96 -21.71 37.02
CA ASP A 104 -7.70 -22.93 37.31
C ASP A 104 -8.65 -23.25 36.13
N ALA A 105 -8.88 -24.54 35.93
CA ALA A 105 -9.52 -25.13 34.78
C ALA A 105 -11.07 -25.10 34.86
N GLY A 106 -11.72 -24.87 33.71
CA GLY A 106 -13.08 -25.38 33.44
C GLY A 106 -14.25 -24.38 33.47
N ALA A 107 -15.05 -24.43 32.38
CA ALA A 107 -16.42 -23.93 32.20
C ALA A 107 -16.64 -22.44 31.82
N PRO A 108 -17.72 -22.12 31.07
CA PRO A 108 -17.70 -21.15 29.97
C PRO A 108 -17.91 -19.70 30.40
N ALA A 109 -17.32 -18.80 29.62
CA ALA A 109 -17.33 -17.35 29.82
C ALA A 109 -18.75 -16.76 29.75
N ALA A 110 -19.28 -16.36 30.91
CA ALA A 110 -20.28 -15.30 31.00
C ALA A 110 -19.58 -13.94 30.83
N GLY A 111 -20.21 -13.06 30.07
CA GLY A 111 -19.61 -11.88 29.44
C GLY A 111 -18.84 -10.93 30.35
N SER A 112 -17.71 -10.44 29.82
CA SER A 112 -17.03 -9.26 30.36
C SER A 112 -17.91 -8.01 30.19
N PRO A 113 -17.90 -7.08 31.16
CA PRO A 113 -18.64 -5.81 31.06
C PRO A 113 -18.10 -4.99 29.89
N ALA A 114 -19.01 -4.47 29.08
CA ALA A 114 -18.69 -3.50 28.05
C ALA A 114 -17.96 -2.30 28.66
N ALA A 115 -16.93 -1.81 27.96
CA ALA A 115 -16.36 -0.49 28.20
C ALA A 115 -17.51 0.54 28.23
N PRO A 116 -17.44 1.59 29.08
CA PRO A 116 -18.53 2.56 29.18
C PRO A 116 -18.85 3.10 27.79
N GLU A 117 -20.06 2.80 27.31
CA GLU A 117 -20.63 3.43 26.13
C GLU A 117 -20.57 4.93 26.41
N GLN A 118 -19.74 5.65 25.64
CA GLN A 118 -19.80 7.09 25.64
C GLN A 118 -21.23 7.45 25.27
N THR A 119 -21.97 8.02 26.22
CA THR A 119 -23.32 8.53 25.96
C THR A 119 -23.17 9.70 25.02
N PHE A 120 -23.33 9.40 23.73
CA PHE A 120 -23.18 10.37 22.67
C PHE A 120 -24.43 11.24 22.63
N ASP A 121 -24.25 12.55 22.71
CA ASP A 121 -25.31 13.49 22.37
C ASP A 121 -25.65 13.30 20.88
N PRO A 122 -26.86 12.82 20.53
CA PRO A 122 -27.26 12.59 19.15
C PRO A 122 -27.48 13.90 18.38
N SER A 123 -27.45 15.06 19.05
CA SER A 123 -27.59 16.37 18.41
C SER A 123 -26.29 16.86 17.74
N ILE A 124 -25.13 16.31 18.10
CA ILE A 124 -23.83 16.69 17.51
C ILE A 124 -23.55 15.86 16.25
N PRO A 125 -23.43 16.49 15.06
CA PRO A 125 -23.09 15.80 13.82
C PRO A 125 -21.80 14.98 13.91
N SER A 126 -21.87 13.71 13.50
CA SER A 126 -20.72 12.82 13.38
C SER A 126 -20.23 12.75 11.94
N ILE A 127 -18.93 12.92 11.74
CA ILE A 127 -18.25 12.89 10.42
C ILE A 127 -17.30 11.69 10.36
N TYR A 128 -17.47 10.84 9.36
CA TYR A 128 -16.54 9.75 9.07
C TYR A 128 -15.69 10.10 7.85
N VAL A 129 -14.37 9.96 7.95
CA VAL A 129 -13.43 10.24 6.84
C VAL A 129 -12.98 8.94 6.20
N VAL A 130 -13.18 8.83 4.90
CA VAL A 130 -12.70 7.74 4.05
C VAL A 130 -11.58 8.28 3.16
N PRO A 131 -10.31 7.90 3.38
CA PRO A 131 -9.23 8.39 2.54
C PRO A 131 -9.11 7.56 1.27
N PHE A 132 -9.32 8.20 0.12
CA PHE A 132 -8.90 7.72 -1.18
C PHE A 132 -7.48 8.19 -1.44
N LYS A 133 -6.50 7.48 -0.87
CA LYS A 133 -5.09 7.88 -0.89
C LYS A 133 -4.24 6.94 -1.74
N GLY A 134 -3.34 7.51 -2.54
CA GLY A 134 -2.39 6.76 -3.34
C GLY A 134 -2.85 6.55 -4.78
N GLU A 135 -2.31 5.54 -5.44
CA GLU A 135 -2.52 5.31 -6.86
C GLU A 135 -3.74 4.42 -7.12
N MET A 136 -4.46 4.76 -8.20
CA MET A 136 -5.58 3.96 -8.69
C MET A 136 -5.12 2.54 -9.07
N ALA A 137 -5.97 1.54 -8.78
CA ALA A 137 -5.72 0.11 -8.98
C ALA A 137 -4.72 -0.54 -8.00
N THR A 138 -3.83 0.18 -7.33
CA THR A 138 -2.92 -0.43 -6.34
C THR A 138 -3.32 -0.08 -4.92
N ASP A 139 -3.51 1.20 -4.63
CA ASP A 139 -3.92 1.68 -3.31
C ASP A 139 -5.44 1.91 -3.23
N ILE A 140 -6.05 2.33 -4.33
CA ILE A 140 -7.48 2.62 -4.41
C ILE A 140 -8.18 1.56 -5.27
N PHE A 141 -8.76 0.54 -4.61
CA PHE A 141 -9.57 -0.51 -5.24
C PHE A 141 -10.48 -1.22 -4.23
N ILE A 142 -11.49 -1.94 -4.70
CA ILE A 142 -12.66 -2.33 -3.90
C ILE A 142 -12.35 -3.13 -2.63
N ASP A 143 -11.41 -4.08 -2.67
CA ASP A 143 -11.18 -4.98 -1.54
C ASP A 143 -10.55 -4.28 -0.34
N VAL A 144 -9.81 -3.19 -0.58
CA VAL A 144 -9.23 -2.36 0.48
C VAL A 144 -10.30 -1.59 1.26
N TYR A 145 -11.41 -1.21 0.60
CA TYR A 145 -12.47 -0.41 1.23
C TYR A 145 -13.60 -1.25 1.81
N ARG A 146 -13.67 -2.56 1.51
CA ARG A 146 -14.73 -3.43 2.02
C ARG A 146 -14.82 -3.44 3.56
N PRO A 147 -13.72 -3.52 4.33
CA PRO A 147 -13.79 -3.43 5.79
C PRO A 147 -14.27 -2.07 6.30
N ILE A 148 -14.00 -1.00 5.54
CA ILE A 148 -14.38 0.38 5.89
C ILE A 148 -15.90 0.55 5.81
N ILE A 149 -16.58 -0.13 4.87
CA ILE A 149 -18.05 -0.12 4.78
C ILE A 149 -18.69 -0.61 6.08
N GLU A 150 -18.22 -1.74 6.61
CA GLU A 150 -18.77 -2.32 7.84
C GLU A 150 -18.47 -1.42 9.05
N ASP A 151 -17.31 -0.76 9.05
CA ASP A 151 -16.96 0.21 10.10
C ASP A 151 -17.83 1.47 10.05
N ILE A 152 -18.10 2.02 8.86
CA ILE A 152 -19.03 3.16 8.70
C ILE A 152 -20.42 2.78 9.20
N LYS A 153 -20.93 1.59 8.86
CA LYS A 153 -22.24 1.12 9.35
C LYS A 153 -22.29 1.06 10.88
N LYS A 154 -21.21 0.62 11.53
CA LYS A 154 -21.10 0.58 12.99
C LYS A 154 -21.13 1.99 13.61
N HIS A 155 -20.49 2.95 12.97
CA HIS A 155 -20.40 4.32 13.47
C HIS A 155 -21.64 5.18 13.13
N ASN A 156 -22.43 4.78 12.12
CA ASN A 156 -23.64 5.46 11.64
C ASN A 156 -23.47 7.00 11.56
N PRO A 157 -22.50 7.50 10.76
CA PRO A 157 -22.20 8.92 10.72
C PRO A 157 -23.32 9.74 10.07
N THR A 158 -23.42 11.00 10.45
CA THR A 158 -24.30 11.97 9.76
C THR A 158 -23.74 12.41 8.41
N CYS A 159 -22.42 12.40 8.25
CA CYS A 159 -21.72 12.77 7.02
C CYS A 159 -20.51 11.86 6.76
N ILE A 160 -20.33 11.44 5.51
CA ILE A 160 -19.15 10.71 5.05
C ILE A 160 -18.35 11.63 4.12
N VAL A 161 -17.10 11.88 4.49
CA VAL A 161 -16.15 12.67 3.71
C VAL A 161 -15.17 11.72 3.03
N PHE A 162 -15.19 11.68 1.70
CA PHE A 162 -14.22 10.99 0.88
C PHE A 162 -13.08 11.95 0.57
N ARG A 163 -11.94 11.80 1.25
CA ARG A 163 -10.77 12.66 0.99
C ARG A 163 -9.89 12.03 -0.08
N LEU A 164 -9.83 12.66 -1.25
CA LEU A 164 -9.11 12.17 -2.42
C LEU A 164 -7.73 12.82 -2.54
N ASP A 165 -6.70 11.99 -2.43
CA ASP A 165 -5.29 12.31 -2.64
C ASP A 165 -4.67 11.22 -3.52
N SER A 166 -4.90 11.35 -4.83
CA SER A 166 -4.42 10.41 -5.82
C SER A 166 -3.55 11.11 -6.85
N ASP A 167 -2.26 10.74 -6.86
CA ASP A 167 -1.33 11.05 -7.92
C ASP A 167 -1.16 9.82 -8.78
N SER A 168 -1.82 9.82 -9.93
CA SER A 168 -1.61 8.77 -10.92
C SER A 168 -0.29 9.02 -11.66
N SER A 169 0.58 8.01 -11.73
CA SER A 169 1.73 8.04 -12.64
C SER A 169 1.39 7.42 -14.00
N GLU A 170 0.44 8.03 -14.72
CA GLU A 170 -0.04 7.56 -16.04
C GLU A 170 1.11 7.29 -17.03
N HIS A 171 2.21 8.05 -16.92
CA HIS A 171 3.40 7.94 -17.77
C HIS A 171 4.22 6.64 -17.60
N LYS A 172 3.88 5.78 -16.64
CA LYS A 172 4.59 4.50 -16.40
C LYS A 172 3.87 3.29 -16.99
N LEU A 173 2.77 3.48 -17.71
CA LEU A 173 2.00 2.37 -18.26
C LEU A 173 2.76 1.67 -19.37
N ASN A 174 2.90 0.36 -19.23
CA ASN A 174 3.29 -0.53 -20.32
C ASN A 174 2.26 -0.40 -21.45
N PRO A 175 2.67 -0.19 -22.72
CA PRO A 175 1.74 -0.10 -23.84
C PRO A 175 0.96 -1.40 -24.11
N ASN A 176 1.20 -2.47 -23.35
CA ASN A 176 0.41 -3.69 -23.38
C ASN A 176 -1.08 -3.39 -23.04
N PRO A 177 -2.02 -3.63 -23.99
CA PRO A 177 -3.44 -3.38 -23.79
C PRO A 177 -4.04 -4.02 -22.53
N ARG A 178 -3.54 -5.19 -22.10
CA ARG A 178 -4.03 -5.86 -20.87
C ARG A 178 -3.66 -5.10 -19.60
N ALA A 179 -2.39 -4.69 -19.48
CA ALA A 179 -1.92 -3.93 -18.32
C ALA A 179 -2.68 -2.60 -18.19
N ILE A 180 -3.12 -2.07 -19.33
CA ILE A 180 -3.90 -0.85 -19.38
C ILE A 180 -5.38 -1.09 -19.03
N GLU A 181 -5.99 -2.17 -19.49
CA GLU A 181 -7.35 -2.53 -19.10
C GLU A 181 -7.45 -2.78 -17.59
N ASP A 182 -6.44 -3.43 -17.00
CA ASP A 182 -6.34 -3.61 -15.55
C ASP A 182 -6.15 -2.31 -14.79
N TYR A 183 -5.49 -1.32 -15.41
CA TYR A 183 -5.33 0.02 -14.86
C TYR A 183 -6.62 0.86 -14.97
N LEU A 184 -7.26 0.86 -16.14
CA LEU A 184 -8.52 1.55 -16.44
C LEU A 184 -9.74 0.75 -15.99
N ASN A 185 -9.63 -0.07 -14.96
CA ASN A 185 -10.68 -0.99 -14.51
C ASN A 185 -11.90 -0.24 -13.96
N PHE A 186 -12.62 0.45 -14.85
CA PHE A 186 -13.75 1.31 -14.55
C PHE A 186 -14.90 0.52 -13.95
N GLU A 187 -15.02 -0.76 -14.26
CA GLU A 187 -16.00 -1.63 -13.62
C GLU A 187 -15.70 -1.81 -12.13
N GLU A 188 -14.43 -2.01 -11.74
CA GLU A 188 -14.03 -2.05 -10.33
C GLU A 188 -14.29 -0.70 -9.63
N TYR A 189 -13.98 0.42 -10.27
CA TYR A 189 -14.24 1.75 -9.70
C TYR A 189 -15.74 2.07 -9.62
N ARG A 190 -16.52 1.65 -10.62
CA ARG A 190 -17.98 1.79 -10.62
C ARG A 190 -18.57 0.99 -9.47
N ARG A 191 -18.11 -0.23 -9.24
CA ARG A 191 -18.51 -1.04 -8.07
C ARG A 191 -18.10 -0.40 -6.75
N LEU A 192 -16.90 0.20 -6.68
CA LEU A 192 -16.46 0.93 -5.48
C LEU A 192 -17.39 2.12 -5.19
N VAL A 193 -17.71 2.94 -6.20
CA VAL A 193 -18.65 4.06 -6.07
C VAL A 193 -20.03 3.57 -5.64
N HIS A 194 -20.58 2.55 -6.31
CA HIS A 194 -21.87 1.97 -5.95
C HIS A 194 -21.88 1.38 -4.54
N MET A 195 -20.80 0.71 -4.13
CA MET A 195 -20.67 0.16 -2.80
C MET A 195 -20.87 1.23 -1.72
N PHE A 196 -20.34 2.45 -1.91
CA PHE A 196 -20.58 3.56 -0.99
C PHE A 196 -21.95 4.22 -1.18
N LYS A 197 -22.33 4.53 -2.43
CA LYS A 197 -23.58 5.25 -2.71
C LYS A 197 -24.83 4.47 -2.33
N ASP A 198 -24.85 3.17 -2.60
CA ASP A 198 -25.99 2.32 -2.27
C ASP A 198 -26.03 1.97 -0.78
N SER A 199 -24.88 1.74 -0.15
CA SER A 199 -24.83 1.42 1.29
C SER A 199 -25.22 2.60 2.17
N PHE A 200 -24.99 3.83 1.70
CA PHE A 200 -25.17 5.06 2.49
C PHE A 200 -26.00 6.11 1.75
N ARG A 201 -27.05 5.67 1.04
CA ARG A 201 -27.91 6.53 0.21
C ARG A 201 -28.50 7.71 0.97
N ASP A 202 -28.87 7.50 2.24
CA ASP A 202 -29.52 8.48 3.09
C ASP A 202 -28.52 9.29 3.94
N THR A 203 -27.23 8.95 3.89
CA THR A 203 -26.16 9.70 4.58
C THR A 203 -25.59 10.75 3.64
N ARG A 204 -25.32 11.96 4.13
CA ARG A 204 -24.64 12.99 3.32
C ARG A 204 -23.25 12.50 2.93
N GLN A 205 -22.92 12.58 1.65
CA GLN A 205 -21.65 12.12 1.10
C GLN A 205 -20.96 13.27 0.35
N VAL A 206 -19.71 13.53 0.71
CA VAL A 206 -18.95 14.67 0.22
C VAL A 206 -17.61 14.20 -0.32
N MET A 207 -17.22 14.67 -1.50
CA MET A 207 -15.88 14.47 -2.05
C MET A 207 -15.01 15.67 -1.72
N TRP A 208 -13.85 15.44 -1.11
CA TRP A 208 -12.90 16.49 -0.76
C TRP A 208 -11.54 16.21 -1.41
N ILE A 209 -11.16 17.02 -2.40
CA ILE A 209 -10.03 16.75 -3.28
C ILE A 209 -8.80 17.53 -2.81
N ALA A 210 -7.82 16.80 -2.29
CA ALA A 210 -6.46 17.29 -2.11
C ALA A 210 -5.67 17.20 -3.42
N LYS A 211 -5.82 16.08 -4.13
CA LYS A 211 -5.20 15.86 -5.42
C LYS A 211 -5.95 14.77 -6.18
N SER A 212 -6.24 15.03 -7.44
CA SER A 212 -6.89 14.05 -8.29
C SER A 212 -6.36 14.18 -9.70
N LYS A 213 -5.71 13.11 -10.17
CA LYS A 213 -5.28 12.99 -11.56
C LYS A 213 -5.84 11.74 -12.24
N GLY A 214 -6.16 11.87 -13.52
CA GLY A 214 -6.54 10.75 -14.34
C GLY A 214 -7.87 10.13 -13.92
N VAL A 215 -7.88 8.80 -13.77
CA VAL A 215 -9.11 8.04 -13.46
C VAL A 215 -9.74 8.49 -12.14
N SER A 216 -8.91 8.92 -11.18
CA SER A 216 -9.41 9.45 -9.91
C SER A 216 -10.29 10.69 -10.08
N SER A 217 -10.05 11.50 -11.12
CA SER A 217 -10.77 12.76 -11.38
C SER A 217 -12.16 12.50 -11.91
N ILE A 218 -12.29 11.56 -12.85
CA ILE A 218 -13.60 11.10 -13.32
C ILE A 218 -14.35 10.40 -12.18
N MET A 219 -13.67 9.62 -11.33
CA MET A 219 -14.29 9.01 -10.15
C MET A 219 -14.76 10.08 -9.14
N ALA A 220 -14.01 11.16 -8.93
CA ALA A 220 -14.38 12.25 -8.02
C ALA A 220 -15.70 12.91 -8.42
N LEU A 221 -15.90 13.07 -9.74
CA LEU A 221 -17.16 13.56 -10.33
C LEU A 221 -18.34 12.58 -10.15
N ALA A 222 -18.15 11.43 -9.53
CA ALA A 222 -19.29 10.63 -9.09
C ALA A 222 -20.04 11.28 -7.92
N TRP A 223 -19.44 12.19 -7.17
CA TRP A 223 -20.11 12.92 -6.09
C TRP A 223 -20.57 14.29 -6.58
N ASN A 224 -21.78 14.70 -6.16
CA ASN A 224 -22.34 16.01 -6.51
C ASN A 224 -21.73 17.13 -5.64
N GLU A 225 -21.45 16.83 -4.38
CA GLU A 225 -20.91 17.79 -3.43
C GLU A 225 -19.38 17.63 -3.35
N ILE A 226 -18.67 18.52 -4.04
CA ILE A 226 -17.21 18.51 -4.17
C ILE A 226 -16.62 19.74 -3.51
N TYR A 227 -15.58 19.55 -2.70
CA TYR A 227 -14.72 20.60 -2.17
C TYR A 227 -13.28 20.33 -2.59
N MET A 228 -12.46 21.37 -2.66
CA MET A 228 -11.04 21.22 -3.02
C MET A 228 -10.15 21.91 -2.00
N GLU A 229 -8.99 21.33 -1.70
CA GLU A 229 -7.95 22.04 -0.97
C GLU A 229 -7.39 23.20 -1.82
N PRO A 230 -6.73 24.24 -1.23
CA PRO A 230 -6.25 25.39 -2.01
C PRO A 230 -5.31 25.02 -3.17
N ASN A 231 -4.46 24.02 -2.96
CA ASN A 231 -3.57 23.47 -3.98
C ASN A 231 -4.17 22.23 -4.67
N GLY A 232 -5.47 22.03 -4.52
CA GLY A 232 -6.24 20.95 -5.10
C GLY A 232 -6.22 21.01 -6.61
N VAL A 233 -6.05 19.84 -7.21
CA VAL A 233 -6.09 19.65 -8.67
C VAL A 233 -7.13 18.61 -9.01
N LEU A 234 -7.98 18.92 -9.97
CA LEU A 234 -8.85 17.99 -10.67
C LEU A 234 -8.40 17.94 -12.13
N ASP A 235 -7.63 16.92 -12.47
CA ASP A 235 -7.03 16.78 -13.80
C ASP A 235 -7.96 16.08 -14.80
N GLY A 236 -7.64 16.21 -16.09
CA GLY A 236 -8.30 15.42 -17.11
C GLY A 236 -7.81 13.97 -17.15
N LEU A 237 -8.44 13.20 -18.04
CA LEU A 237 -8.23 11.78 -18.29
C LEU A 237 -7.68 11.57 -19.71
N ASN A 238 -6.48 12.08 -19.94
CA ASN A 238 -5.76 11.91 -21.21
C ASN A 238 -5.53 10.42 -21.57
N ILE A 239 -5.42 9.55 -20.56
CA ILE A 239 -5.12 8.14 -20.75
C ILE A 239 -6.16 7.41 -21.61
N VAL A 240 -7.45 7.79 -21.61
CA VAL A 240 -8.45 7.15 -22.49
C VAL A 240 -8.08 7.33 -23.96
N HIS A 241 -7.61 8.53 -24.33
CA HIS A 241 -7.14 8.80 -25.68
C HIS A 241 -5.82 8.08 -25.99
N GLN A 242 -4.84 8.15 -25.09
CA GLN A 242 -3.52 7.53 -25.29
C GLN A 242 -3.62 6.02 -25.53
N VAL A 243 -4.51 5.36 -24.81
CA VAL A 243 -4.63 3.91 -24.85
C VAL A 243 -5.40 3.47 -26.09
N THR A 244 -6.45 4.19 -26.45
CA THR A 244 -7.20 3.87 -27.68
C THR A 244 -6.33 4.08 -28.92
N ALA A 245 -5.38 5.02 -28.87
CA ALA A 245 -4.38 5.20 -29.93
C ALA A 245 -3.48 3.97 -30.18
N ALA A 246 -3.34 3.04 -29.22
CA ALA A 246 -2.58 1.80 -29.40
C ALA A 246 -3.23 0.82 -30.39
N TRP A 247 -4.54 0.93 -30.63
CA TRP A 247 -5.25 0.11 -31.61
C TRP A 247 -5.00 0.62 -33.03
N GLN A 248 -4.45 -0.26 -33.87
CA GLN A 248 -4.07 0.06 -35.25
C GLN A 248 -5.28 0.25 -36.17
N ASP A 249 -6.34 -0.52 -35.96
CA ASP A 249 -7.57 -0.43 -36.73
C ASP A 249 -8.39 0.80 -36.29
N PRO A 250 -8.67 1.76 -37.19
CA PRO A 250 -9.40 2.98 -36.85
C PRO A 250 -10.82 2.74 -36.32
N ASP A 251 -11.53 1.75 -36.84
CA ASP A 251 -12.91 1.45 -36.45
C ASP A 251 -12.94 0.78 -35.07
N VAL A 252 -12.00 -0.13 -34.80
CA VAL A 252 -11.85 -0.74 -33.48
C VAL A 252 -11.47 0.33 -32.46
N ARG A 253 -10.51 1.20 -32.79
CA ARG A 253 -10.11 2.32 -31.94
C ARG A 253 -11.30 3.22 -31.59
N ALA A 254 -12.08 3.64 -32.59
CA ALA A 254 -13.24 4.49 -32.38
C ALA A 254 -14.30 3.82 -31.48
N LYS A 255 -14.55 2.52 -31.68
CA LYS A 255 -15.48 1.73 -30.84
C LYS A 255 -14.99 1.63 -29.39
N MET A 256 -13.71 1.34 -29.17
CA MET A 256 -13.13 1.25 -27.83
C MET A 256 -13.14 2.59 -27.12
N GLN A 257 -12.80 3.67 -27.83
CA GLN A 257 -12.85 5.03 -27.31
C GLN A 257 -14.27 5.44 -26.90
N ALA A 258 -15.26 5.16 -27.75
CA ALA A 258 -16.66 5.41 -27.43
C ALA A 258 -17.12 4.58 -26.21
N ALA A 259 -16.70 3.31 -26.11
CA ALA A 259 -17.05 2.44 -24.99
C ALA A 259 -16.49 2.96 -23.65
N TRP A 260 -15.20 3.28 -23.59
CA TRP A 260 -14.58 3.79 -22.37
C TRP A 260 -15.06 5.18 -22.00
N ALA A 261 -15.26 6.07 -22.98
CA ALA A 261 -15.88 7.37 -22.73
C ALA A 261 -17.31 7.20 -22.19
N GLY A 262 -18.07 6.24 -22.70
CA GLY A 262 -19.41 5.91 -22.19
C GLY A 262 -19.38 5.47 -20.73
N ILE A 263 -18.45 4.59 -20.36
CA ILE A 263 -18.30 4.14 -18.97
C ILE A 263 -17.89 5.30 -18.06
N ALA A 264 -16.89 6.09 -18.47
CA ALA A 264 -16.40 7.23 -17.73
C ALA A 264 -17.49 8.31 -17.51
N LYS A 265 -18.31 8.60 -18.53
CA LYS A 265 -19.48 9.48 -18.41
C LYS A 265 -20.48 9.00 -17.36
N GLY A 266 -20.62 7.68 -17.17
CA GLY A 266 -21.49 7.12 -16.14
C GLY A 266 -21.15 7.58 -14.71
N PHE A 267 -19.88 7.87 -14.40
CA PHE A 267 -19.52 8.47 -13.11
C PHE A 267 -20.05 9.90 -13.00
N VAL A 268 -19.81 10.70 -14.03
CA VAL A 268 -20.22 12.11 -14.10
C VAL A 268 -21.74 12.25 -13.98
N GLU A 269 -22.51 11.40 -14.67
CA GLU A 269 -23.97 11.36 -14.56
C GLU A 269 -24.43 11.02 -13.14
N HIS A 270 -23.74 10.10 -12.46
CA HIS A 270 -24.03 9.76 -11.05
C HIS A 270 -23.78 10.92 -10.09
N GLY A 271 -22.84 11.82 -10.41
CA GLY A 271 -22.62 13.07 -9.68
C GLY A 271 -23.51 14.22 -10.15
N ARG A 272 -24.31 14.04 -11.20
CA ARG A 272 -25.16 15.08 -11.84
C ARG A 272 -24.37 16.24 -12.43
N HIS A 273 -23.14 15.97 -12.88
CA HIS A 273 -22.33 16.95 -13.61
C HIS A 273 -22.63 16.90 -15.11
N ASP A 274 -22.22 17.95 -15.83
CA ASP A 274 -22.47 18.07 -17.27
C ASP A 274 -21.58 17.12 -18.09
N LEU A 275 -22.16 16.47 -19.09
CA LEU A 275 -21.46 15.52 -19.95
C LEU A 275 -20.49 16.17 -20.94
N ASN A 276 -20.67 17.46 -21.24
CA ASN A 276 -19.72 18.22 -22.06
C ASN A 276 -18.43 18.47 -21.27
N LEU A 277 -18.52 18.77 -19.97
CA LEU A 277 -17.36 18.83 -19.09
C LEU A 277 -16.61 17.49 -19.10
N ALA A 278 -17.33 16.38 -18.90
CA ALA A 278 -16.74 15.03 -18.94
C ALA A 278 -16.06 14.74 -20.28
N HIS A 279 -16.70 15.10 -21.38
CA HIS A 279 -16.16 14.89 -22.71
C HIS A 279 -14.86 15.68 -22.92
N ALA A 280 -14.83 16.97 -22.58
CA ALA A 280 -13.60 17.74 -22.66
C ALA A 280 -12.49 17.14 -21.78
N MET A 281 -12.83 16.69 -20.56
CA MET A 281 -11.88 16.02 -19.66
C MET A 281 -11.34 14.68 -20.18
N MET A 282 -11.91 14.06 -21.21
CA MET A 282 -11.44 12.75 -21.74
C MET A 282 -10.81 12.83 -23.13
N PHE A 283 -11.12 13.88 -23.89
CA PHE A 283 -10.74 13.99 -25.29
C PHE A 283 -9.83 15.21 -25.47
N PRO A 284 -8.52 15.02 -25.70
CA PRO A 284 -7.55 16.12 -25.80
C PRO A 284 -7.87 17.15 -26.90
N ASN A 285 -8.59 16.72 -27.94
CA ASN A 285 -8.98 17.57 -29.06
C ASN A 285 -10.31 18.31 -28.85
N ALA A 286 -10.96 18.12 -27.69
CA ALA A 286 -12.21 18.79 -27.38
C ALA A 286 -11.93 20.13 -26.69
N LYS A 287 -12.31 21.22 -27.36
CA LYS A 287 -12.37 22.54 -26.74
C LYS A 287 -13.47 22.58 -25.68
N LEU A 288 -13.29 23.45 -24.68
CA LEU A 288 -14.25 23.66 -23.62
C LEU A 288 -14.44 25.15 -23.37
N SER A 289 -15.68 25.58 -23.38
CA SER A 289 -16.09 26.90 -22.90
C SER A 289 -17.37 26.81 -22.07
N ALA A 290 -17.69 27.89 -21.38
CA ALA A 290 -18.79 27.96 -20.43
C ALA A 290 -19.56 29.27 -20.58
N ASP A 291 -20.88 29.19 -20.50
CA ASP A 291 -21.78 30.32 -20.27
C ASP A 291 -22.35 30.25 -18.85
N PHE A 292 -22.71 31.41 -18.27
CA PHE A 292 -23.37 31.47 -16.98
C PHE A 292 -24.85 31.83 -17.11
N LYS A 293 -25.71 30.90 -16.67
CA LYS A 293 -27.16 31.15 -16.49
C LYS A 293 -27.46 31.27 -15.00
N GLY A 294 -27.24 32.46 -14.45
CA GLY A 294 -27.32 32.70 -13.01
C GLY A 294 -26.19 31.97 -12.29
N ARG A 295 -26.52 30.97 -11.46
CA ARG A 295 -25.53 30.11 -10.77
C ARG A 295 -25.20 28.82 -11.53
N ASN A 296 -25.91 28.55 -12.63
CA ASN A 296 -25.70 27.35 -13.41
C ASN A 296 -24.68 27.61 -14.51
N VAL A 297 -23.77 26.67 -14.70
CA VAL A 297 -22.80 26.69 -15.80
C VAL A 297 -23.34 25.83 -16.93
N VAL A 298 -23.37 26.39 -18.13
CA VAL A 298 -23.71 25.66 -19.35
C VAL A 298 -22.43 25.42 -20.12
N TRP A 299 -21.99 24.17 -20.14
CA TRP A 299 -20.76 23.75 -20.78
C TRP A 299 -20.94 23.55 -22.29
N LYS A 300 -19.98 24.00 -23.08
CA LYS A 300 -19.96 23.87 -24.55
C LYS A 300 -18.66 23.23 -25.01
N LEU A 301 -18.77 22.38 -26.03
CA LEU A 301 -17.62 21.72 -26.67
C LEU A 301 -17.03 22.55 -27.82
N ASP A 302 -16.84 23.84 -27.55
CA ASP A 302 -16.28 24.84 -28.47
C ASP A 302 -15.65 25.98 -27.66
N ASP A 303 -15.14 27.02 -28.34
CA ASP A 303 -14.54 28.22 -27.74
C ASP A 303 -15.45 29.46 -27.83
N THR A 304 -16.76 29.27 -27.97
CA THR A 304 -17.73 30.36 -28.18
C THR A 304 -18.44 30.83 -26.92
N GLY A 305 -18.20 30.17 -25.78
CA GLY A 305 -18.78 30.56 -24.50
C GLY A 305 -18.23 31.88 -23.95
N GLU A 306 -18.93 32.43 -22.96
CA GLU A 306 -18.50 33.64 -22.25
C GLU A 306 -17.09 33.50 -21.64
N VAL A 307 -16.75 32.31 -21.18
CA VAL A 307 -15.42 31.94 -20.68
C VAL A 307 -14.90 30.77 -21.49
N VAL A 308 -13.76 30.96 -22.16
CA VAL A 308 -12.99 29.86 -22.76
C VAL A 308 -12.17 29.20 -21.66
N VAL A 309 -12.46 27.92 -21.39
CA VAL A 309 -11.84 27.15 -20.32
C VAL A 309 -10.63 26.38 -20.84
N ASP A 310 -10.76 25.77 -22.02
CA ASP A 310 -9.65 25.14 -22.72
C ASP A 310 -9.84 25.25 -24.23
N SER A 311 -8.79 25.69 -24.93
CA SER A 311 -8.76 25.83 -26.38
C SER A 311 -7.61 25.04 -27.03
N ARG A 312 -6.85 24.28 -26.24
CA ARG A 312 -5.76 23.42 -26.72
C ARG A 312 -6.33 22.21 -27.49
N GLU A 313 -5.50 21.61 -28.32
CA GLU A 313 -5.89 20.48 -29.19
C GLU A 313 -5.25 19.14 -28.79
N ASP A 314 -4.27 19.18 -27.88
CA ASP A 314 -3.42 18.05 -27.50
C ASP A 314 -3.46 17.76 -26.00
N TRP A 315 -4.34 18.43 -25.24
CA TRP A 315 -4.43 18.29 -23.80
C TRP A 315 -5.88 18.39 -23.29
N THR A 316 -6.21 17.62 -22.26
CA THR A 316 -7.50 17.74 -21.55
C THR A 316 -7.44 18.83 -20.47
N PRO A 317 -8.55 19.54 -20.17
CA PRO A 317 -8.57 20.58 -19.16
C PRO A 317 -8.16 20.07 -17.78
N THR A 318 -7.43 20.91 -17.06
CA THR A 318 -7.04 20.71 -15.65
C THR A 318 -7.63 21.85 -14.84
N PHE A 319 -8.33 21.53 -13.76
CA PHE A 319 -8.97 22.52 -12.90
C PHE A 319 -8.22 22.64 -11.58
N LEU A 320 -7.70 23.83 -11.31
CA LEU A 320 -7.23 24.20 -9.98
C LEU A 320 -8.43 24.55 -9.10
N ALA A 321 -8.24 24.57 -7.78
CA ALA A 321 -9.33 24.82 -6.83
C ALA A 321 -10.11 26.12 -7.10
N GLU A 322 -9.41 27.20 -7.47
CA GLU A 322 -10.05 28.48 -7.82
C GLU A 322 -10.89 28.37 -9.09
N ASP A 323 -10.36 27.77 -10.15
CA ASP A 323 -11.07 27.58 -11.42
C ASP A 323 -12.28 26.67 -11.22
N ALA A 324 -12.12 25.55 -10.51
CA ALA A 324 -13.19 24.63 -10.20
C ALA A 324 -14.32 25.30 -9.42
N ARG A 325 -13.99 26.19 -8.47
CA ARG A 325 -14.99 26.96 -7.70
C ARG A 325 -15.69 27.98 -8.59
N ASN A 326 -14.93 28.74 -9.38
CA ASN A 326 -15.46 29.79 -10.26
C ASN A 326 -16.38 29.19 -11.35
N LEU A 327 -16.03 28.01 -11.85
CA LEU A 327 -16.78 27.23 -12.84
C LEU A 327 -17.81 26.27 -12.20
N ARG A 328 -18.05 26.36 -10.89
CA ARG A 328 -19.07 25.59 -10.15
C ARG A 328 -18.94 24.07 -10.27
N ILE A 329 -17.73 23.57 -10.51
CA ILE A 329 -17.39 22.15 -10.39
C ILE A 329 -17.26 21.77 -8.91
N SER A 330 -16.59 22.64 -8.13
CA SER A 330 -16.53 22.55 -6.67
C SER A 330 -17.39 23.63 -6.01
N GLN A 331 -17.84 23.36 -4.79
CA GLN A 331 -18.65 24.27 -3.99
C GLN A 331 -17.78 25.38 -3.39
N GLU A 332 -16.68 24.99 -2.74
CA GLU A 332 -15.72 25.91 -2.13
C GLU A 332 -14.32 25.32 -2.05
N THR A 333 -13.36 26.20 -1.80
CA THR A 333 -11.98 25.86 -1.43
C THR A 333 -11.88 25.77 0.08
N VAL A 334 -11.28 24.69 0.60
CA VAL A 334 -11.29 24.34 2.02
C VAL A 334 -9.90 23.94 2.50
N GLU A 335 -9.38 24.60 3.53
CA GLU A 335 -8.08 24.26 4.10
C GLU A 335 -8.19 23.05 5.06
N PRO A 336 -7.21 22.14 5.03
CA PRO A 336 -7.11 21.09 6.05
C PRO A 336 -6.60 21.70 7.36
N THR A 337 -7.53 22.21 8.18
CA THR A 337 -7.22 22.90 9.45
C THR A 337 -7.71 22.13 10.68
N GLY A 338 -7.12 22.45 11.84
CA GLY A 338 -7.45 21.83 13.12
C GLY A 338 -6.70 20.51 13.37
N LYS A 339 -6.98 19.88 14.51
CA LYS A 339 -6.27 18.66 14.93
C LYS A 339 -6.60 17.44 14.04
N ASP A 340 -7.78 17.46 13.44
CA ASP A 340 -8.30 16.38 12.62
C ASP A 340 -8.41 16.74 11.13
N ASN A 341 -7.92 17.92 10.75
CA ASN A 341 -8.01 18.49 9.40
C ASN A 341 -9.44 18.65 8.90
N LEU A 342 -10.45 18.80 9.76
CA LEU A 342 -11.86 18.89 9.35
C LEU A 342 -12.52 20.22 9.68
N ALA A 343 -11.88 21.10 10.47
CA ALA A 343 -12.56 22.24 11.07
C ALA A 343 -13.22 23.16 10.03
N ASP A 344 -12.46 23.58 9.00
CA ASP A 344 -12.99 24.44 7.95
C ASP A 344 -14.08 23.74 7.11
N LEU A 345 -13.88 22.46 6.78
CA LEU A 345 -14.87 21.69 6.03
C LEU A 345 -16.17 21.56 6.83
N ALA A 346 -16.08 21.18 8.10
CA ALA A 346 -17.23 21.04 8.97
C ALA A 346 -18.00 22.35 9.09
N PHE A 347 -17.29 23.48 9.24
CA PHE A 347 -17.89 24.80 9.27
C PHE A 347 -18.67 25.11 7.97
N ILE A 348 -18.06 24.87 6.80
CA ILE A 348 -18.69 25.08 5.49
C ILE A 348 -19.89 24.15 5.27
N LEU A 349 -19.83 22.92 5.79
CA LEU A 349 -20.95 21.99 5.77
C LEU A 349 -22.10 22.41 6.70
N GLY A 350 -21.92 23.46 7.50
CA GLY A 350 -22.91 24.01 8.43
C GLY A 350 -22.79 23.47 9.86
N TYR A 351 -21.75 22.72 10.18
CA TYR A 351 -21.53 22.13 11.50
C TYR A 351 -20.68 23.08 12.36
N ARG A 352 -21.31 23.70 13.36
CA ARG A 352 -20.61 24.53 14.35
C ARG A 352 -19.87 23.70 15.40
N GLU A 353 -20.43 22.54 15.70
CA GLU A 353 -19.85 21.50 16.54
C GLU A 353 -19.96 20.19 15.76
N TYR A 354 -18.95 19.35 15.87
CA TYR A 354 -18.93 18.05 15.20
C TYR A 354 -18.06 17.06 15.98
N ARG A 355 -18.25 15.77 15.68
CA ARG A 355 -17.39 14.69 16.15
C ARG A 355 -16.84 13.93 14.96
N LYS A 356 -15.50 13.81 14.87
CA LYS A 356 -14.89 12.84 13.97
C LYS A 356 -15.10 11.43 14.51
N CYS A 357 -15.60 10.51 13.70
CA CYS A 357 -15.70 9.10 14.05
C CYS A 357 -14.31 8.49 14.22
N GLU A 358 -14.07 7.78 15.32
CA GLU A 358 -12.84 7.01 15.56
C GLU A 358 -12.87 5.66 14.82
N GLY A 359 -12.98 5.73 13.49
CA GLY A 359 -13.04 4.57 12.62
C GLY A 359 -11.67 4.04 12.18
N ILE A 360 -11.67 2.89 11.52
CA ILE A 360 -10.45 2.27 10.97
C ILE A 360 -10.02 2.87 9.62
N GLY A 361 -10.83 3.72 8.98
CA GLY A 361 -10.61 4.20 7.62
C GLY A 361 -9.20 4.70 7.36
N GLU A 362 -8.71 5.66 8.14
CA GLU A 362 -7.37 6.22 7.95
C GLU A 362 -6.24 5.22 8.25
N SER A 363 -6.31 4.56 9.40
CA SER A 363 -5.25 3.65 9.85
C SER A 363 -5.16 2.38 9.00
N SER A 364 -6.29 1.85 8.52
CA SER A 364 -6.34 0.65 7.69
C SER A 364 -5.74 0.89 6.31
N ILE A 365 -6.05 2.01 5.66
CA ILE A 365 -5.48 2.41 4.38
C ILE A 365 -3.98 2.64 4.50
N GLU A 366 -3.54 3.43 5.48
CA GLU A 366 -2.11 3.70 5.69
C GLU A 366 -1.31 2.41 5.97
N THR A 367 -1.86 1.52 6.80
CA THR A 367 -1.25 0.23 7.11
C THR A 367 -1.17 -0.66 5.87
N TYR A 368 -2.24 -0.72 5.07
CA TYR A 368 -2.25 -1.49 3.83
C TYR A 368 -1.15 -1.00 2.88
N ILE A 369 -1.15 0.31 2.61
CA ILE A 369 -0.23 0.98 1.69
C ILE A 369 1.22 0.72 2.08
N THR A 370 1.54 0.92 3.37
CA THR A 370 2.90 0.72 3.89
C THR A 370 3.34 -0.73 3.72
N LYS A 371 2.50 -1.69 4.15
CA LYS A 371 2.84 -3.11 4.11
C LYS A 371 3.08 -3.64 2.70
N TRP A 372 2.21 -3.30 1.74
CA TRP A 372 2.37 -3.82 0.39
C TRP A 372 3.58 -3.19 -0.30
N ARG A 373 3.88 -1.91 -0.07
CA ARG A 373 5.08 -1.24 -0.64
C ARG A 373 6.38 -1.77 -0.05
N ASP A 374 6.43 -1.97 1.28
CA ASP A 374 7.59 -2.61 1.93
C ASP A 374 7.83 -4.01 1.38
N ARG A 375 6.74 -4.77 1.18
CA ARG A 375 6.80 -6.10 0.59
C ARG A 375 7.22 -6.05 -0.88
N PHE A 376 6.74 -5.07 -1.65
CA PHE A 376 7.13 -4.86 -3.04
C PHE A 376 8.63 -4.55 -3.16
N ALA A 377 9.17 -3.66 -2.32
CA ALA A 377 10.60 -3.37 -2.29
C ALA A 377 11.45 -4.62 -1.98
N GLN A 378 10.94 -5.55 -1.18
CA GLN A 378 11.60 -6.86 -0.99
C GLN A 378 11.57 -7.69 -2.27
N THR A 379 10.46 -7.70 -3.02
CA THR A 379 10.39 -8.41 -4.31
C THR A 379 11.31 -7.80 -5.36
N GLU A 380 11.53 -6.48 -5.36
CA GLU A 380 12.47 -5.84 -6.26
C GLU A 380 13.91 -6.33 -6.02
N LYS A 381 14.31 -6.45 -4.75
CA LYS A 381 15.60 -7.03 -4.37
C LYS A 381 15.74 -8.47 -4.84
N LEU A 382 14.70 -9.29 -4.61
CA LEU A 382 14.69 -10.68 -5.07
C LEU A 382 14.82 -10.80 -6.60
N MET A 383 14.22 -9.87 -7.36
CA MET A 383 14.34 -9.85 -8.82
C MET A 383 15.77 -9.52 -9.28
N LEU A 384 16.50 -8.68 -8.54
CA LEU A 384 17.93 -8.44 -8.79
C LEU A 384 18.75 -9.70 -8.47
N ASP A 385 18.50 -10.32 -7.31
CA ASP A 385 19.19 -11.55 -6.89
C ASP A 385 18.99 -12.69 -7.91
N ILE A 386 17.80 -12.81 -8.50
CA ILE A 386 17.50 -13.78 -9.57
C ILE A 386 18.42 -13.60 -10.78
N GLN A 387 18.74 -12.36 -11.16
CA GLN A 387 19.66 -12.11 -12.27
C GLN A 387 21.07 -12.62 -11.97
N ASP A 388 21.53 -12.45 -10.74
CA ASP A 388 22.84 -12.91 -10.29
C ASP A 388 22.88 -14.44 -10.14
N TYR A 389 21.84 -15.05 -9.56
CA TYR A 389 21.72 -16.51 -9.50
C TYR A 389 21.77 -17.16 -10.89
N ARG A 390 21.13 -16.55 -11.89
CA ARG A 390 21.21 -17.03 -13.29
C ARG A 390 22.62 -16.95 -13.86
N ARG A 391 23.36 -15.89 -13.55
CA ARG A 391 24.75 -15.73 -14.00
C ARG A 391 25.67 -16.77 -13.35
N TRP A 392 25.40 -17.13 -12.10
CA TRP A 392 26.22 -18.08 -11.35
C TRP A 392 25.82 -19.54 -11.55
N ALA A 393 24.65 -19.82 -12.13
CA ALA A 393 24.16 -21.17 -12.41
C ALA A 393 24.93 -21.84 -13.57
N THR A 394 26.20 -22.18 -13.31
CA THR A 394 27.10 -22.85 -14.25
C THR A 394 27.97 -23.87 -13.52
N GLY A 395 28.37 -24.94 -14.22
CA GLY A 395 29.28 -25.96 -13.69
C GLY A 395 28.73 -26.68 -12.46
N ASP A 396 29.60 -26.93 -11.48
CA ASP A 396 29.28 -27.76 -10.32
C ASP A 396 28.27 -27.12 -9.35
N ASP A 397 28.12 -25.79 -9.38
CA ASP A 397 27.18 -25.04 -8.53
C ASP A 397 25.82 -24.80 -9.19
N GLU A 398 25.56 -25.32 -10.41
CA GLU A 398 24.34 -25.05 -11.17
C GLU A 398 23.06 -25.36 -10.35
N VAL A 399 23.01 -26.53 -9.69
CA VAL A 399 21.83 -26.94 -8.88
C VAL A 399 21.60 -26.00 -7.71
N LYS A 400 22.67 -25.53 -7.05
CA LYS A 400 22.59 -24.65 -5.89
C LYS A 400 21.99 -23.30 -6.29
N TYR A 401 22.50 -22.68 -7.34
CA TYR A 401 22.03 -21.37 -7.79
C TYR A 401 20.64 -21.43 -8.44
N LEU A 402 20.31 -22.52 -9.15
CA LEU A 402 18.94 -22.77 -9.60
C LEU A 402 17.97 -22.94 -8.42
N GLY A 403 18.39 -23.59 -7.33
CA GLY A 403 17.60 -23.69 -6.10
C GLY A 403 17.37 -22.32 -5.44
N SER A 404 18.37 -21.44 -5.44
CA SER A 404 18.22 -20.05 -4.98
C SER A 404 17.29 -19.22 -5.87
N GLU A 405 17.41 -19.35 -7.20
CA GLU A 405 16.49 -18.72 -8.17
C GLU A 405 15.04 -19.17 -7.91
N LEU A 406 14.83 -20.48 -7.76
CA LEU A 406 13.52 -21.07 -7.47
C LEU A 406 12.91 -20.48 -6.19
N SER A 407 13.66 -20.44 -5.09
CA SER A 407 13.18 -19.90 -3.82
C SER A 407 12.82 -18.41 -3.91
N ALA A 408 13.60 -17.63 -4.66
CA ALA A 408 13.33 -16.21 -4.87
C ALA A 408 12.03 -16.00 -5.68
N LEU A 409 11.84 -16.75 -6.77
CA LEU A 409 10.62 -16.70 -7.58
C LEU A 409 9.37 -17.09 -6.78
N GLU A 410 9.45 -18.15 -5.97
CA GLU A 410 8.35 -18.58 -5.09
C GLU A 410 7.96 -17.50 -4.07
N LYS A 411 8.95 -16.79 -3.51
CA LYS A 411 8.70 -15.67 -2.59
C LYS A 411 8.02 -14.49 -3.27
N ILE A 412 8.38 -14.20 -4.53
CA ILE A 412 7.73 -13.14 -5.33
C ILE A 412 6.27 -13.51 -5.60
N ILE A 413 5.99 -14.74 -6.05
CA ILE A 413 4.61 -15.20 -6.28
C ILE A 413 3.80 -15.20 -4.98
N ALA A 414 4.39 -15.61 -3.86
CA ALA A 414 3.71 -15.54 -2.57
C ALA A 414 3.34 -14.10 -2.20
N ALA A 415 4.20 -13.12 -2.51
CA ALA A 415 3.90 -11.70 -2.31
C ALA A 415 2.80 -11.19 -3.25
N MET A 416 2.81 -11.59 -4.54
CA MET A 416 1.73 -11.29 -5.50
C MET A 416 0.38 -11.83 -5.02
N ASN A 417 0.35 -13.07 -4.52
CA ASN A 417 -0.86 -13.68 -3.98
C ASN A 417 -1.37 -12.98 -2.72
N GLN A 418 -0.46 -12.46 -1.90
CA GLN A 418 -0.81 -11.74 -0.67
C GLN A 418 -1.35 -10.33 -0.98
N TYR A 419 -0.79 -9.66 -2.00
CA TYR A 419 -1.14 -8.29 -2.36
C TYR A 419 -1.32 -8.17 -3.88
N LYS A 420 -2.57 -7.99 -4.32
CA LYS A 420 -2.90 -7.72 -5.73
C LYS A 420 -2.15 -6.49 -6.29
N ALA A 421 -1.86 -5.51 -5.44
CA ALA A 421 -1.04 -4.35 -5.81
C ALA A 421 0.37 -4.74 -6.30
N ILE A 422 0.99 -5.77 -5.71
CA ILE A 422 2.31 -6.26 -6.11
C ILE A 422 2.25 -6.93 -7.49
N GLU A 423 1.20 -7.71 -7.75
CA GLU A 423 0.94 -8.30 -9.06
C GLU A 423 0.80 -7.21 -10.13
N ARG A 424 -0.08 -6.23 -9.89
CA ARG A 424 -0.32 -5.08 -10.78
C ARG A 424 0.96 -4.28 -11.06
N GLU A 425 1.78 -4.02 -10.04
CA GLU A 425 3.05 -3.30 -10.22
C GLU A 425 4.08 -4.07 -11.07
N TRP A 426 4.18 -5.38 -10.87
CA TRP A 426 5.07 -6.21 -11.71
C TRP A 426 4.56 -6.32 -13.15
N GLU A 427 3.25 -6.43 -13.36
CA GLU A 427 2.64 -6.44 -14.68
C GLU A 427 2.86 -5.12 -15.44
N ARG A 428 2.75 -3.98 -14.75
CA ARG A 428 3.13 -2.66 -15.30
C ARG A 428 4.59 -2.62 -15.74
N ARG A 429 5.46 -3.41 -15.11
CA ARG A 429 6.88 -3.55 -15.48
C ARG A 429 7.14 -4.67 -16.49
N GLY A 430 6.08 -5.28 -17.03
CA GLY A 430 6.17 -6.35 -18.03
C GLY A 430 6.50 -7.73 -17.45
N VAL A 431 6.35 -7.93 -16.15
CA VAL A 431 6.56 -9.21 -15.48
C VAL A 431 5.21 -9.82 -15.13
N SER A 432 4.77 -10.84 -15.89
CA SER A 432 3.55 -11.57 -15.58
C SER A 432 3.78 -12.64 -14.53
N LYS A 433 2.83 -12.80 -13.61
CA LYS A 433 2.80 -13.92 -12.67
C LYS A 433 2.84 -15.28 -13.38
N LEU A 434 2.15 -15.42 -14.51
CA LEU A 434 2.15 -16.65 -15.31
C LEU A 434 3.55 -17.01 -15.81
N ASP A 435 4.33 -16.01 -16.23
CA ASP A 435 5.70 -16.21 -16.69
C ASP A 435 6.61 -16.66 -15.54
N LEU A 436 6.41 -16.11 -14.34
CA LEU A 436 7.13 -16.56 -13.14
C LEU A 436 6.78 -18.02 -12.80
N GLU A 437 5.50 -18.41 -12.89
CA GLU A 437 5.05 -19.79 -12.65
C GLU A 437 5.60 -20.79 -13.69
N LEU A 438 5.62 -20.40 -14.96
CA LEU A 438 6.26 -21.18 -16.03
C LEU A 438 7.75 -21.34 -15.78
N ARG A 439 8.42 -20.27 -15.37
CA ARG A 439 9.86 -20.29 -15.05
C ARG A 439 10.17 -21.21 -13.86
N ILE A 440 9.35 -21.18 -12.81
CA ILE A 440 9.47 -22.09 -11.67
C ILE A 440 9.39 -23.55 -12.13
N ARG A 441 8.44 -23.89 -13.01
CA ARG A 441 8.31 -25.25 -13.55
C ARG A 441 9.57 -25.68 -14.33
N GLN A 442 10.06 -24.82 -15.21
CA GLN A 442 11.28 -25.08 -15.98
C GLN A 442 12.50 -25.31 -15.08
N ILE A 443 12.68 -24.49 -14.03
CA ILE A 443 13.79 -24.64 -13.09
C ILE A 443 13.69 -25.97 -12.33
N ARG A 444 12.48 -26.34 -11.87
CA ARG A 444 12.25 -27.62 -11.18
C ARG A 444 12.58 -28.82 -12.08
N GLU A 445 12.18 -28.77 -13.35
CA GLU A 445 12.52 -29.80 -14.34
C GLU A 445 14.03 -29.87 -14.57
N ARG A 446 14.70 -28.73 -14.75
CA ARG A 446 16.15 -28.66 -14.94
C ARG A 446 16.93 -29.23 -13.76
N ILE A 447 16.55 -28.88 -12.52
CA ILE A 447 17.16 -29.44 -11.31
C ILE A 447 16.99 -30.96 -11.27
N LYS A 448 15.80 -31.47 -11.63
CA LYS A 448 15.53 -32.92 -11.68
C LYS A 448 16.40 -33.63 -12.71
N GLU A 449 16.58 -33.06 -13.90
CA GLU A 449 17.45 -33.59 -14.95
C GLU A 449 18.91 -33.68 -14.51
N ILE A 450 19.46 -32.60 -13.95
CA ILE A 450 20.86 -32.58 -13.48
C ILE A 450 21.06 -33.63 -12.38
N ASN A 451 20.12 -33.74 -11.44
CA ASN A 451 20.19 -34.73 -10.37
C ASN A 451 20.13 -36.18 -10.90
N ASN A 452 19.33 -36.43 -11.94
CA ASN A 452 19.28 -37.75 -12.59
C ASN A 452 20.60 -38.05 -13.33
N GLN A 453 21.14 -37.10 -14.09
CA GLN A 453 22.43 -37.25 -14.77
C GLN A 453 23.58 -37.53 -13.79
N ASN A 454 23.59 -36.85 -12.63
CA ASN A 454 24.59 -37.07 -11.59
C ASN A 454 24.45 -38.46 -10.94
N ARG A 455 23.22 -38.96 -10.77
CA ARG A 455 22.97 -40.33 -10.29
C ARG A 455 23.46 -41.40 -11.28
N ASP A 456 23.21 -41.19 -12.57
CA ASP A 456 23.61 -42.15 -13.60
C ASP A 456 25.12 -42.18 -13.82
N ARG A 457 25.81 -41.04 -13.68
CA ARG A 457 27.29 -40.97 -13.68
C ARG A 457 27.91 -41.63 -12.45
N GLY A 458 27.26 -41.56 -11.29
CA GLY A 458 27.71 -42.23 -10.06
C GLY A 458 27.52 -43.75 -10.02
N ARG A 459 26.75 -44.32 -10.96
CA ARG A 459 26.44 -45.77 -11.01
C ARG A 459 27.28 -46.57 -12.02
N GLY A 460 28.17 -45.90 -12.75
CA GLY A 460 28.98 -46.48 -13.83
C GLY A 460 30.46 -46.68 -13.50
N THR A 461 30.84 -47.16 -12.32
CA THR A 461 32.21 -47.66 -12.05
C THR A 461 32.22 -48.65 -10.88
N GLY A 462 31.59 -49.80 -11.05
CA GLY A 462 31.51 -50.83 -10.01
C GLY A 462 31.26 -52.22 -10.58
N GLY A 463 32.06 -52.64 -11.56
CA GLY A 463 31.99 -53.98 -12.13
C GLY A 463 33.27 -54.32 -12.90
N GLY A 464 34.13 -55.16 -12.32
CA GLY A 464 35.32 -55.67 -13.01
C GLY A 464 36.42 -56.19 -12.09
N GLY A 465 36.10 -57.10 -11.16
CA GLY A 465 37.06 -57.76 -10.28
C GLY A 465 36.76 -59.25 -10.11
N GLY A 466 36.64 -59.97 -11.23
CA GLY A 466 36.53 -61.42 -11.25
C GLY A 466 37.86 -62.06 -10.86
N GLY A 467 38.00 -62.43 -9.58
CA GLY A 467 39.08 -63.30 -9.09
C GLY A 467 38.66 -64.76 -9.20
N GLY A 468 39.29 -65.47 -10.14
CA GLY A 468 39.02 -66.87 -10.44
C GLY A 468 39.25 -67.81 -9.24
N ARG A 469 38.25 -68.64 -8.95
CA ARG A 469 38.44 -69.89 -8.22
C ARG A 469 38.71 -70.99 -9.25
N GLY A 470 39.89 -71.60 -9.17
CA GLY A 470 40.36 -72.63 -10.08
C GLY A 470 39.54 -73.93 -9.98
N PRO A 471 39.56 -74.78 -11.03
CA PRO A 471 38.96 -76.10 -10.99
C PRO A 471 39.88 -77.06 -10.23
N GLY A 472 39.35 -77.66 -9.16
CA GLY A 472 39.97 -78.79 -8.47
C GLY A 472 39.98 -80.04 -9.33
N LEU A 473 41.13 -80.70 -9.36
CA LEU A 473 41.35 -82.04 -9.88
C LEU A 473 40.48 -83.08 -9.14
N PRO A 474 39.96 -84.11 -9.84
CA PRO A 474 39.37 -85.28 -9.21
C PRO A 474 40.44 -86.37 -9.02
N GLY A 475 40.64 -86.81 -7.78
CA GLY A 475 41.20 -88.13 -7.45
C GLY A 475 40.28 -88.76 -6.41
N GLY A 476 39.87 -90.03 -6.44
CA GLY A 476 40.40 -91.15 -7.19
C GLY A 476 40.89 -92.25 -6.24
N GLY A 477 39.95 -92.95 -5.57
CA GLY A 477 40.06 -94.35 -5.14
C GLY A 477 40.87 -94.69 -3.88
N GLY A 478 40.32 -95.59 -3.05
CA GLY A 478 41.00 -96.27 -1.95
C GLY A 478 40.08 -96.60 -0.79
#